data_AF-A0A2N2GYD0-F1
#
_entry.id   AF-A0A2N2GYD0-F1
#
_cell.length_a   1.000
_cell.length_b   1.000
_cell.length_c   1.000
_cell.angle_alpha   90.00
_cell.angle_beta   90.00
_cell.angle_gamma   90.00
#
_symmetry.space_group_name_H-M   'P 1'
#
loop_
_entity.id
_entity.type
_entity.pdbx_description
1 polymer ?
#
loop_
_entity_poly.entity_id
_entity_poly.type
_entity_poly.pdbx_seq_one_letter_code
_entity_poly.pdbx_strand_id
1 'polypeptide(L)'
;MLRKTAFLVCSLMVLGCGGKKKDEAPAPAPAPGDMTEVAMAEQPKVEQPKVDEPKVDEPKVETPVVAEEDKLPVEAVATEVAGTVEVKPAGSDAFVALAVNAQLMVGDHVRVSGDDGMLKLRMWDDSIVSLGSGAEAVINPGADVANSSPSITLLNGTSNLMVEPRGENQSVFMVYTPAAILSVLGTEFDVGVADTGTVKLGVEEGTVQVSSQEGADLMEVAGGKAVVISLDGTTSKAAGVVAYDPAKEDWAKWYEAESKAAQEKIAVLTTATSERLEVLKKQMETLEKNIAEMEAKSAELVKKTEEAASKDDLKTYDTEAAPLVEILDENTLANRENQRLMAMMTANTYMLRRLQALVAAGVIKPSEAQAKIMAVARTQTEWVDAYDENKIDRLRNRYQRDRRMREVYLRHHPRGRQYAVKAKIELPAFYGKIPVKVIKPRVVKPQFIAPVKYQPRRYRGPARKEIVIRPVTPNWHAARPYAPADPTRIERQKRIAERVRRARPKVEVKIMVEQPKFRHRRPVVVVPAVPGVVVDPRMPMGHDGMGHDGMDRDGMDRDGMGPRCKGPHDMSPECMGGRDGMHPAVIVVPPMVVPGMMPVVVPGPGPRVRGPQPAPAPEPPMARHKRDM
;
A
#
# COMPACT_ATOMS: atom_id res chain seq x y z
N MET A 1 20.35 -37.04 -8.73
CA MET A 1 18.97 -37.53 -8.94
C MET A 1 18.02 -36.63 -8.16
N LEU A 2 17.19 -35.81 -8.83
CA LEU A 2 15.99 -35.11 -8.33
C LEU A 2 15.60 -34.01 -9.32
N ARG A 3 14.90 -34.41 -10.39
CA ARG A 3 14.23 -33.56 -11.38
C ARG A 3 13.02 -34.35 -11.89
N LYS A 4 11.91 -34.38 -11.14
CA LYS A 4 10.59 -34.95 -11.53
C LYS A 4 9.56 -34.85 -10.37
N THR A 5 9.19 -33.63 -9.97
CA THR A 5 8.03 -33.40 -9.05
C THR A 5 7.57 -31.93 -9.12
N ALA A 6 7.01 -31.53 -10.26
CA ALA A 6 6.38 -30.21 -10.43
C ALA A 6 5.48 -30.19 -11.69
N PHE A 7 4.37 -30.93 -11.70
CA PHE A 7 3.24 -30.78 -12.65
C PHE A 7 2.10 -31.77 -12.31
N LEU A 8 1.30 -31.51 -11.27
CA LEU A 8 -0.02 -32.16 -11.09
C LEU A 8 -0.97 -31.49 -10.06
N VAL A 9 -1.29 -30.20 -10.19
CA VAL A 9 -2.45 -29.61 -9.49
C VAL A 9 -3.16 -28.61 -10.40
N CYS A 10 -3.94 -29.12 -11.38
CA CYS A 10 -4.93 -28.33 -12.15
C CYS A 10 -5.79 -29.24 -13.07
N SER A 11 -6.54 -30.21 -12.50
CA SER A 11 -7.61 -30.94 -13.21
C SER A 11 -8.46 -31.80 -12.26
N LEU A 12 -9.47 -31.20 -11.62
CA LEU A 12 -10.67 -31.87 -11.10
C LEU A 12 -11.63 -30.81 -10.53
N MET A 13 -12.83 -30.70 -11.11
CA MET A 13 -14.10 -30.11 -10.58
C MET A 13 -14.98 -29.54 -11.71
N VAL A 14 -15.50 -30.38 -12.62
CA VAL A 14 -16.74 -30.07 -13.37
C VAL A 14 -17.49 -31.38 -13.66
N LEU A 15 -18.83 -31.31 -13.59
CA LEU A 15 -19.86 -32.30 -13.95
C LEU A 15 -20.20 -33.43 -12.94
N GLY A 16 -21.36 -33.27 -12.32
CA GLY A 16 -22.17 -34.29 -11.64
C GLY A 16 -23.59 -33.74 -11.44
N CYS A 17 -24.58 -34.31 -12.13
CA CYS A 17 -25.86 -33.64 -12.41
C CYS A 17 -27.02 -33.98 -11.43
N GLY A 18 -27.92 -33.00 -11.25
CA GLY A 18 -29.37 -33.22 -11.41
C GLY A 18 -30.19 -33.83 -10.26
N GLY A 19 -30.83 -32.96 -9.46
CA GLY A 19 -32.00 -33.30 -8.62
C GLY A 19 -33.25 -32.54 -9.11
N LYS A 20 -34.37 -33.22 -9.30
CA LYS A 20 -35.60 -32.65 -9.89
C LYS A 20 -36.41 -31.80 -8.91
N LYS A 21 -37.04 -30.74 -9.43
CA LYS A 21 -38.14 -30.01 -8.76
C LYS A 21 -39.37 -30.90 -8.56
N LYS A 22 -40.14 -30.59 -7.51
CA LYS A 22 -41.60 -30.67 -7.50
C LYS A 22 -42.16 -29.44 -6.78
N ASP A 23 -43.20 -28.86 -7.35
CA ASP A 23 -43.90 -27.69 -6.85
C ASP A 23 -44.99 -28.10 -5.85
N GLU A 24 -45.28 -27.27 -4.84
CA GLU A 24 -46.62 -27.19 -4.24
C GLU A 24 -46.85 -25.82 -3.59
N ALA A 25 -48.10 -25.35 -3.60
CA ALA A 25 -48.49 -23.97 -3.32
C ALA A 25 -49.00 -23.75 -1.87
N PRO A 26 -49.02 -22.50 -1.36
CA PRO A 26 -49.43 -22.21 0.02
C PRO A 26 -50.87 -21.68 0.16
N ALA A 27 -51.63 -22.21 1.12
CA ALA A 27 -52.77 -21.60 1.86
C ALA A 27 -53.51 -22.69 2.69
N PRO A 28 -54.36 -22.36 3.69
CA PRO A 28 -54.56 -21.10 4.42
C PRO A 28 -54.44 -21.27 5.95
N ALA A 29 -54.71 -20.19 6.71
CA ALA A 29 -54.88 -20.24 8.17
C ALA A 29 -56.25 -20.81 8.60
N PRO A 30 -56.38 -21.20 9.88
CA PRO A 30 -57.61 -20.93 10.64
C PRO A 30 -57.34 -20.14 11.94
N ALA A 31 -58.43 -19.63 12.52
CA ALA A 31 -58.43 -18.74 13.70
C ALA A 31 -58.91 -19.48 14.99
N PRO A 32 -59.59 -18.85 15.98
CA PRO A 32 -59.25 -19.01 17.40
C PRO A 32 -60.07 -20.10 18.13
N GLY A 33 -59.59 -20.49 19.32
CA GLY A 33 -60.25 -21.45 20.21
C GLY A 33 -60.07 -21.08 21.69
N ASP A 34 -61.09 -21.37 22.50
CA ASP A 34 -61.40 -20.70 23.76
C ASP A 34 -61.03 -21.52 25.04
N MET A 35 -61.23 -20.87 26.20
CA MET A 35 -61.23 -21.35 27.61
C MET A 35 -61.27 -22.88 27.87
N THR A 36 -60.50 -23.40 28.85
CA THR A 36 -60.96 -23.79 30.23
C THR A 36 -59.82 -24.59 30.95
N GLU A 37 -59.74 -24.80 32.28
CA GLU A 37 -60.12 -24.04 33.50
C GLU A 37 -59.46 -24.72 34.76
N VAL A 38 -59.67 -24.17 35.98
CA VAL A 38 -59.49 -24.75 37.35
C VAL A 38 -58.13 -25.35 37.77
N ALA A 39 -57.47 -24.71 38.75
CA ALA A 39 -57.14 -25.33 40.06
C ALA A 39 -56.67 -24.29 41.09
N MET A 40 -57.41 -24.13 42.19
CA MET A 40 -56.94 -23.42 43.39
C MET A 40 -56.07 -24.33 44.26
N ALA A 41 -55.03 -23.76 44.89
CA ALA A 41 -54.32 -24.36 46.01
C ALA A 41 -53.85 -23.26 47.00
N GLU A 42 -53.67 -23.64 48.26
CA GLU A 42 -53.73 -22.74 49.43
C GLU A 42 -52.48 -21.87 49.67
N GLN A 43 -52.68 -20.77 50.39
CA GLN A 43 -51.62 -19.92 50.91
C GLN A 43 -51.02 -20.49 52.21
N PRO A 44 -49.69 -20.69 52.29
CA PRO A 44 -48.98 -20.69 53.56
C PRO A 44 -48.49 -19.27 53.89
N LYS A 45 -48.99 -18.71 54.99
CA LYS A 45 -48.52 -17.45 55.56
C LYS A 45 -47.14 -17.66 56.19
N VAL A 46 -46.07 -17.24 55.51
CA VAL A 46 -44.69 -17.27 56.02
C VAL A 46 -44.26 -15.88 56.47
N GLU A 47 -43.59 -15.81 57.61
CA GLU A 47 -43.17 -14.58 58.28
C GLU A 47 -42.11 -13.82 57.48
N GLN A 48 -42.14 -12.49 57.56
CA GLN A 48 -41.20 -11.62 56.86
C GLN A 48 -39.78 -11.75 57.47
N PRO A 49 -38.76 -12.25 56.74
CA PRO A 49 -37.39 -12.03 57.15
C PRO A 49 -37.08 -10.55 57.00
N LYS A 50 -36.51 -9.96 58.05
CA LYS A 50 -36.02 -8.58 58.05
C LYS A 50 -34.77 -8.52 57.17
N VAL A 51 -34.96 -8.16 55.90
CA VAL A 51 -33.85 -7.96 54.95
C VAL A 51 -33.18 -6.63 55.29
N ASP A 52 -31.94 -6.69 55.75
CA ASP A 52 -31.09 -5.51 55.86
C ASP A 52 -30.89 -4.91 54.46
N GLU A 53 -31.13 -3.60 54.33
CA GLU A 53 -31.02 -2.90 53.05
C GLU A 53 -29.60 -3.08 52.48
N PRO A 54 -29.45 -3.72 51.29
CA PRO A 54 -28.14 -3.79 50.67
C PRO A 54 -27.72 -2.36 50.32
N LYS A 55 -26.55 -1.93 50.82
CA LYS A 55 -25.87 -0.75 50.28
C LYS A 55 -25.67 -0.98 48.79
N VAL A 56 -26.49 -0.32 47.99
CA VAL A 56 -26.25 -0.18 46.56
C VAL A 56 -25.12 0.84 46.44
N ASP A 57 -23.88 0.34 46.45
CA ASP A 57 -22.74 1.14 46.04
C ASP A 57 -23.04 1.62 44.61
N GLU A 58 -23.14 2.94 44.43
CA GLU A 58 -23.46 3.53 43.13
C GLU A 58 -22.48 2.98 42.10
N PRO A 59 -22.95 2.37 40.99
CA PRO A 59 -22.05 1.77 40.01
C PRO A 59 -21.20 2.89 39.44
N LYS A 60 -19.93 2.93 39.85
CA LYS A 60 -18.94 3.91 39.43
C LYS A 60 -18.80 3.80 37.92
N VAL A 61 -19.52 4.68 37.20
CA VAL A 61 -19.50 4.74 35.74
C VAL A 61 -18.11 5.20 35.35
N GLU A 62 -17.23 4.25 35.11
CA GLU A 62 -15.95 4.50 34.47
C GLU A 62 -16.25 5.11 33.11
N THR A 63 -16.10 6.43 33.00
CA THR A 63 -16.20 7.14 31.72
C THR A 63 -15.32 6.40 30.72
N PRO A 64 -15.88 5.86 29.63
CA PRO A 64 -15.13 4.99 28.74
C PRO A 64 -13.91 5.75 28.25
N VAL A 65 -12.73 5.20 28.53
CA VAL A 65 -11.46 5.75 28.05
C VAL A 65 -11.54 5.73 26.53
N VAL A 66 -11.80 6.90 25.94
CA VAL A 66 -11.81 7.08 24.49
C VAL A 66 -10.40 6.74 24.03
N ALA A 67 -10.25 5.57 23.42
CA ALA A 67 -8.97 5.08 22.93
C ALA A 67 -8.35 6.17 22.05
N GLU A 68 -7.12 6.61 22.38
CA GLU A 68 -6.45 7.65 21.61
C GLU A 68 -6.32 7.16 20.17
N GLU A 69 -7.03 7.83 19.26
CA GLU A 69 -7.17 7.36 17.89
C GLU A 69 -5.79 7.33 17.22
N ASP A 70 -5.34 6.15 16.79
CA ASP A 70 -3.99 5.95 16.24
C ASP A 70 -3.75 6.88 15.04
N LYS A 71 -3.02 7.97 15.31
CA LYS A 71 -2.62 8.96 14.30
C LYS A 71 -1.66 8.29 13.32
N LEU A 72 -1.99 8.38 12.03
CA LEU A 72 -1.13 7.89 10.97
C LEU A 72 0.23 8.61 11.01
N PRO A 73 1.33 7.94 10.62
CA PRO A 73 2.64 8.56 10.62
C PRO A 73 2.67 9.72 9.63
N VAL A 74 3.27 10.82 10.06
CA VAL A 74 3.51 11.99 9.22
C VAL A 74 4.79 11.76 8.42
N GLU A 75 4.64 11.72 7.09
CA GLU A 75 5.71 11.39 6.13
C GLU A 75 6.32 12.65 5.48
N ALA A 76 5.58 13.77 5.47
CA ALA A 76 6.03 15.03 4.89
C ALA A 76 5.51 16.27 5.62
N VAL A 77 6.15 17.42 5.39
CA VAL A 77 5.72 18.74 5.89
C VAL A 77 5.71 19.73 4.73
N ALA A 78 4.64 20.51 4.59
CA ALA A 78 4.56 21.61 3.63
C ALA A 78 5.48 22.77 4.09
N THR A 79 6.62 22.96 3.45
CA THR A 79 7.60 24.00 3.81
C THR A 79 7.41 25.32 3.07
N GLU A 80 6.74 25.30 1.92
CA GLU A 80 6.36 26.50 1.16
C GLU A 80 5.01 26.24 0.47
N VAL A 81 4.11 27.22 0.52
CA VAL A 81 2.79 27.20 -0.14
C VAL A 81 2.59 28.54 -0.83
N ALA A 82 2.23 28.52 -2.11
CA ALA A 82 1.85 29.69 -2.90
C ALA A 82 0.68 29.33 -3.83
N GLY A 83 -0.15 30.31 -4.19
CA GLY A 83 -1.38 30.09 -4.95
C GLY A 83 -2.41 29.24 -4.21
N THR A 84 -3.28 28.53 -4.95
CA THR A 84 -4.33 27.68 -4.36
C THR A 84 -3.81 26.26 -4.15
N VAL A 85 -3.31 25.95 -2.96
CA VAL A 85 -2.91 24.57 -2.60
C VAL A 85 -3.91 23.99 -1.63
N GLU A 86 -4.36 22.78 -1.93
CA GLU A 86 -5.34 22.07 -1.11
C GLU A 86 -4.86 20.64 -0.82
N VAL A 87 -5.24 20.13 0.34
CA VAL A 87 -5.06 18.73 0.73
C VAL A 87 -6.44 18.13 0.95
N LYS A 88 -6.65 16.91 0.48
CA LYS A 88 -7.70 16.02 0.94
C LYS A 88 -7.04 15.03 1.92
N PRO A 89 -7.24 15.21 3.25
CA PRO A 89 -6.71 14.29 4.25
C PRO A 89 -7.16 12.86 3.97
N ALA A 90 -6.38 11.87 4.39
CA ALA A 90 -6.76 10.46 4.27
C ALA A 90 -8.21 10.23 4.77
N GLY A 91 -9.08 9.75 3.87
CA GLY A 91 -10.53 9.53 4.05
C GLY A 91 -11.37 10.72 4.53
N SER A 92 -10.89 11.94 4.33
CA SER A 92 -11.80 13.02 3.95
C SER A 92 -12.19 12.84 2.47
N ASP A 93 -13.43 13.14 2.13
CA ASP A 93 -13.85 13.34 0.73
C ASP A 93 -13.64 14.79 0.25
N ALA A 94 -13.47 15.72 1.20
CA ALA A 94 -13.30 17.14 0.93
C ALA A 94 -11.82 17.54 0.92
N PHE A 95 -11.46 18.31 -0.11
CA PHE A 95 -10.24 19.11 -0.12
C PHE A 95 -10.41 20.35 0.78
N VAL A 96 -9.36 20.66 1.54
CA VAL A 96 -9.24 21.85 2.40
C VAL A 96 -7.94 22.58 2.07
N ALA A 97 -7.89 23.90 2.29
CA ALA A 97 -6.68 24.68 2.03
C ALA A 97 -5.49 24.18 2.88
N LEU A 98 -4.33 23.99 2.25
CA LEU A 98 -3.12 23.51 2.91
C LEU A 98 -2.31 24.67 3.47
N ALA A 99 -2.07 24.69 4.77
CA ALA A 99 -1.25 25.71 5.42
C ALA A 99 0.26 25.43 5.30
N VAL A 100 1.09 26.49 5.37
CA VAL A 100 2.54 26.34 5.55
C VAL A 100 2.81 25.69 6.93
N ASN A 101 3.81 24.81 6.97
CA ASN A 101 4.17 23.90 8.06
C ASN A 101 3.09 22.85 8.41
N ALA A 102 2.05 22.69 7.60
CA ALA A 102 1.12 21.58 7.75
C ALA A 102 1.83 20.23 7.59
N GLN A 103 1.45 19.30 8.46
CA GLN A 103 1.93 17.92 8.50
C GLN A 103 1.05 17.07 7.57
N LEU A 104 1.69 16.30 6.68
CA LEU A 104 1.01 15.40 5.76
C LEU A 104 1.22 13.94 6.16
N MET A 105 0.11 13.24 6.33
CA MET A 105 0.04 11.83 6.72
C MET A 105 0.00 10.91 5.51
N VAL A 106 0.21 9.62 5.77
CA VAL A 106 0.01 8.55 4.78
C VAL A 106 -1.41 8.59 4.23
N GLY A 107 -1.53 8.62 2.90
CA GLY A 107 -2.81 8.63 2.19
C GLY A 107 -3.35 10.01 1.84
N ASP A 108 -2.76 11.09 2.37
CA ASP A 108 -3.13 12.45 2.03
C ASP A 108 -2.90 12.73 0.54
N HIS A 109 -3.90 13.34 -0.09
CA HIS A 109 -3.89 13.72 -1.51
C HIS A 109 -3.77 15.23 -1.61
N VAL A 110 -2.62 15.72 -2.08
CA VAL A 110 -2.38 17.15 -2.32
C VAL A 110 -2.65 17.52 -3.78
N ARG A 111 -3.26 18.68 -4.00
CA ARG A 111 -3.43 19.30 -5.32
C ARG A 111 -2.95 20.75 -5.31
N VAL A 112 -2.35 21.17 -6.42
CA VAL A 112 -1.87 22.53 -6.64
C VAL A 112 -2.69 23.14 -7.79
N SER A 113 -3.63 24.02 -7.43
CA SER A 113 -4.54 24.73 -8.32
C SER A 113 -4.09 26.18 -8.57
N GLY A 114 -4.58 26.79 -9.64
CA GLY A 114 -4.23 28.15 -10.06
C GLY A 114 -2.85 28.27 -10.74
N ASP A 115 -2.71 29.27 -11.62
CA ASP A 115 -1.51 29.50 -12.44
C ASP A 115 -0.24 29.87 -11.64
N ASP A 116 -0.43 30.36 -10.41
CA ASP A 116 0.63 30.72 -9.45
C ASP A 116 0.87 29.65 -8.38
N GLY A 117 0.12 28.55 -8.42
CA GLY A 117 0.18 27.44 -7.49
C GLY A 117 1.58 26.81 -7.40
N MET A 118 2.10 26.70 -6.17
CA MET A 118 3.32 25.94 -5.89
C MET A 118 3.29 25.38 -4.45
N LEU A 119 3.68 24.12 -4.31
CA LEU A 119 3.81 23.44 -3.02
C LEU A 119 5.21 22.82 -2.90
N LYS A 120 5.95 23.16 -1.84
CA LYS A 120 7.21 22.51 -1.50
C LYS A 120 7.05 21.62 -0.27
N LEU A 121 7.22 20.33 -0.46
CA LEU A 121 7.22 19.33 0.60
C LEU A 121 8.64 18.99 1.02
N ARG A 122 8.87 18.91 2.33
CA ARG A 122 10.03 18.25 2.92
C ARG A 122 9.57 16.89 3.44
N MET A 123 10.08 15.83 2.82
CA MET A 123 9.87 14.46 3.27
C MET A 123 10.65 14.22 4.58
N TRP A 124 10.28 13.19 5.34
CA TRP A 124 10.91 12.87 6.63
C TRP A 124 12.43 12.58 6.55
N ASP A 125 12.96 12.26 5.37
CA ASP A 125 14.39 12.05 5.11
C ASP A 125 15.14 13.31 4.65
N ASP A 126 14.52 14.49 4.79
CA ASP A 126 14.98 15.80 4.28
C ASP A 126 15.10 15.91 2.74
N SER A 127 14.58 14.94 1.97
CA SER A 127 14.35 15.08 0.53
C SER A 127 13.26 16.12 0.26
N ILE A 128 13.40 16.89 -0.83
CA ILE A 128 12.47 17.96 -1.19
C ILE A 128 11.70 17.58 -2.46
N VAL A 129 10.37 17.68 -2.41
CA VAL A 129 9.47 17.54 -3.57
C VAL A 129 8.79 18.88 -3.80
N SER A 130 9.01 19.49 -4.96
CA SER A 130 8.34 20.72 -5.37
C SER A 130 7.29 20.39 -6.43
N LEU A 131 6.02 20.68 -6.17
CA LEU A 131 4.89 20.47 -7.07
C LEU A 131 4.47 21.80 -7.71
N GLY A 132 4.30 21.82 -9.03
CA GLY A 132 3.88 23.00 -9.79
C GLY A 132 2.37 23.11 -9.99
N SER A 133 1.94 24.16 -10.69
CA SER A 133 0.54 24.36 -11.07
C SER A 133 -0.01 23.16 -11.85
N GLY A 134 -1.22 22.72 -11.49
CA GLY A 134 -1.89 21.53 -12.04
C GLY A 134 -1.34 20.19 -11.55
N ALA A 135 -0.38 20.19 -10.62
CA ALA A 135 0.18 18.96 -10.06
C ALA A 135 -0.70 18.38 -8.95
N GLU A 136 -0.85 17.05 -8.99
CA GLU A 136 -1.56 16.27 -7.98
C GLU A 136 -0.69 15.10 -7.53
N ALA A 137 -0.65 14.84 -6.22
CA ALA A 137 0.14 13.78 -5.64
C ALA A 137 -0.50 13.16 -4.40
N VAL A 138 -0.17 11.90 -4.12
CA VAL A 138 -0.55 11.19 -2.89
C VAL A 138 0.69 10.80 -2.10
N ILE A 139 0.66 11.09 -0.80
CA ILE A 139 1.69 10.71 0.16
C ILE A 139 1.54 9.21 0.46
N ASN A 140 2.57 8.44 0.15
CA ASN A 140 2.59 7.00 0.37
C ASN A 140 3.25 6.67 1.71
N PRO A 141 2.99 5.49 2.29
CA PRO A 141 3.71 5.05 3.49
C PRO A 141 5.20 4.83 3.22
N GLY A 142 5.99 4.86 4.29
CA GLY A 142 7.33 4.31 4.32
C GLY A 142 7.39 2.86 3.81
N ALA A 143 8.19 2.60 2.78
CA ALA A 143 8.20 1.30 2.08
C ALA A 143 8.80 0.10 2.85
N ASP A 144 9.22 0.25 4.10
CA ASP A 144 10.01 -0.75 4.82
C ASP A 144 9.99 -0.53 6.34
N VAL A 145 9.77 -1.62 7.09
CA VAL A 145 9.75 -1.65 8.56
C VAL A 145 11.13 -1.44 9.20
N ALA A 146 12.21 -1.83 8.53
CA ALA A 146 13.58 -1.72 9.04
C ALA A 146 14.28 -0.46 8.52
N ASN A 147 14.16 -0.17 7.23
CA ASN A 147 14.75 1.00 6.59
C ASN A 147 13.72 1.70 5.72
N SER A 148 12.73 2.37 6.33
CA SER A 148 11.68 3.09 5.60
C SER A 148 12.26 3.90 4.44
N SER A 149 11.56 3.86 3.31
CA SER A 149 11.82 4.78 2.20
C SER A 149 10.64 5.73 2.05
N PRO A 150 10.87 7.05 2.00
CA PRO A 150 9.83 7.96 1.54
C PRO A 150 9.42 7.55 0.13
N SER A 151 8.15 7.71 -0.16
CA SER A 151 7.65 7.55 -1.51
C SER A 151 6.45 8.44 -1.77
N ILE A 152 6.22 8.74 -3.04
CA ILE A 152 5.13 9.61 -3.47
C ILE A 152 4.53 9.06 -4.75
N THR A 153 3.21 9.15 -4.89
CA THR A 153 2.52 8.85 -6.14
C THR A 153 2.21 10.17 -6.83
N LEU A 154 2.87 10.46 -7.95
CA LEU A 154 2.55 11.61 -8.79
C LEU A 154 1.43 11.22 -9.74
N LEU A 155 0.33 11.96 -9.70
CA LEU A 155 -0.91 11.65 -10.40
C LEU A 155 -1.05 12.47 -11.69
N ASN A 156 -0.65 13.74 -11.64
CA ASN A 156 -0.66 14.68 -12.76
C ASN A 156 0.34 15.82 -12.54
N GLY A 157 0.62 16.59 -13.58
CA GLY A 157 1.35 17.86 -13.54
C GLY A 157 2.86 17.72 -13.34
N THR A 158 3.53 18.86 -13.17
CA THR A 158 4.98 18.96 -13.07
C THR A 158 5.47 18.92 -11.63
N SER A 159 6.62 18.29 -11.46
CA SER A 159 7.33 18.23 -10.18
C SER A 159 8.83 18.29 -10.39
N ASN A 160 9.53 18.88 -9.42
CA ASN A 160 10.96 18.70 -9.23
C ASN A 160 11.19 17.91 -7.94
N LEU A 161 12.13 16.96 -7.97
CA LEU A 161 12.53 16.19 -6.82
C LEU A 161 14.04 16.34 -6.62
N MET A 162 14.41 16.78 -5.41
CA MET A 162 15.78 16.78 -4.92
C MET A 162 15.87 15.76 -3.79
N VAL A 163 16.24 14.53 -4.15
CA VAL A 163 16.34 13.39 -3.24
C VAL A 163 17.70 13.40 -2.56
N GLU A 164 17.74 13.20 -1.24
CA GLU A 164 18.99 13.15 -0.49
C GLU A 164 19.86 11.93 -0.89
N PRO A 165 21.19 12.01 -0.80
CA PRO A 165 22.07 10.85 -0.99
C PRO A 165 21.79 9.76 0.04
N ARG A 166 21.47 8.54 -0.44
CA ARG A 166 21.13 7.39 0.41
C ARG A 166 22.27 6.37 0.43
N GLY A 167 22.63 5.89 1.61
CA GLY A 167 23.73 4.95 1.83
C GLY A 167 23.37 3.49 1.47
N GLU A 168 24.36 2.60 1.41
CA GLU A 168 24.21 1.20 0.93
C GLU A 168 23.13 0.35 1.64
N ASN A 169 22.75 0.73 2.87
CA ASN A 169 21.73 0.02 3.66
C ASN A 169 20.40 0.78 3.74
N GLN A 170 20.28 1.94 3.09
CA GLN A 170 19.03 2.66 2.94
C GLN A 170 18.32 2.19 1.67
N SER A 171 17.01 2.07 1.78
CA SER A 171 16.07 1.83 0.68
C SER A 171 16.10 2.96 -0.36
N VAL A 172 15.61 2.71 -1.58
CA VAL A 172 15.53 3.68 -2.68
C VAL A 172 14.34 4.63 -2.52
N PHE A 173 14.50 5.94 -2.80
CA PHE A 173 13.33 6.84 -2.87
C PHE A 173 12.48 6.40 -4.07
N MET A 174 11.17 6.23 -3.86
CA MET A 174 10.26 5.71 -4.90
C MET A 174 9.27 6.76 -5.35
N VAL A 175 9.23 7.03 -6.66
CA VAL A 175 8.16 7.81 -7.30
C VAL A 175 7.30 6.87 -8.12
N TYR A 176 6.01 6.85 -7.83
CA TYR A 176 5.02 6.07 -8.56
C TYR A 176 4.24 6.98 -9.50
N THR A 177 3.98 6.52 -10.73
CA THR A 177 3.24 7.28 -11.75
C THR A 177 2.32 6.36 -12.56
N PRO A 178 1.36 6.89 -13.35
CA PRO A 178 0.50 6.10 -14.23
C PRO A 178 1.23 5.27 -15.31
N ALA A 179 2.50 5.56 -15.65
CA ALA A 179 3.26 4.79 -16.64
C ALA A 179 4.56 4.14 -16.14
N ALA A 180 5.10 4.56 -15.00
CA ALA A 180 6.42 4.12 -14.54
C ALA A 180 6.58 4.13 -13.02
N ILE A 181 7.60 3.41 -12.56
CA ILE A 181 8.13 3.47 -11.20
C ILE A 181 9.57 3.98 -11.31
N LEU A 182 9.87 5.07 -10.60
CA LEU A 182 11.19 5.70 -10.59
C LEU A 182 11.88 5.38 -9.26
N SER A 183 13.00 4.67 -9.31
CA SER A 183 13.82 4.31 -8.15
C SER A 183 15.06 5.19 -8.10
N VAL A 184 15.28 5.88 -6.99
CA VAL A 184 16.23 7.01 -6.90
C VAL A 184 17.17 6.90 -5.68
N LEU A 185 18.45 7.25 -5.90
CA LEU A 185 19.52 7.26 -4.90
C LEU A 185 20.33 8.57 -4.99
N GLY A 186 19.85 9.65 -4.35
CA GLY A 186 20.55 10.93 -4.33
C GLY A 186 20.62 11.61 -5.70
N THR A 187 19.54 12.27 -6.12
CA THR A 187 19.40 12.77 -7.51
C THR A 187 18.48 13.98 -7.54
N GLU A 188 18.79 14.94 -8.42
CA GLU A 188 17.97 16.11 -8.75
C GLU A 188 17.36 15.89 -10.14
N PHE A 189 16.03 15.86 -10.24
CA PHE A 189 15.32 15.54 -11.48
C PHE A 189 13.92 16.17 -11.54
N ASP A 190 13.46 16.45 -12.75
CA ASP A 190 12.10 16.94 -13.03
C ASP A 190 11.25 15.78 -13.61
N VAL A 191 9.99 15.67 -13.17
CA VAL A 191 8.99 14.71 -13.68
C VAL A 191 7.71 15.44 -14.01
N GLY A 192 7.24 15.28 -15.25
CA GLY A 192 5.88 15.62 -15.65
C GLY A 192 5.06 14.35 -15.89
N VAL A 193 3.81 14.35 -15.41
CA VAL A 193 2.79 13.33 -15.72
C VAL A 193 1.64 14.01 -16.47
N ALA A 194 1.26 13.53 -17.64
CA ALA A 194 0.20 14.12 -18.48
C ALA A 194 -1.16 13.40 -18.33
N ASP A 195 -2.24 14.01 -18.87
CA ASP A 195 -3.60 13.44 -18.88
C ASP A 195 -3.69 12.06 -19.59
N THR A 196 -2.73 11.75 -20.47
CA THR A 196 -2.54 10.44 -21.13
C THR A 196 -1.92 9.36 -20.23
N GLY A 197 -1.46 9.74 -19.04
CA GLY A 197 -0.57 8.95 -18.21
C GLY A 197 0.88 8.94 -18.67
N THR A 198 1.21 9.53 -19.84
CA THR A 198 2.59 9.64 -20.30
C THR A 198 3.43 10.41 -19.28
N VAL A 199 4.59 9.85 -18.96
CA VAL A 199 5.57 10.42 -18.03
C VAL A 199 6.74 10.97 -18.83
N LYS A 200 7.17 12.19 -18.54
CA LYS A 200 8.43 12.74 -19.03
C LYS A 200 9.35 12.99 -17.86
N LEU A 201 10.52 12.35 -17.89
CA LEU A 201 11.55 12.39 -16.86
C LEU A 201 12.78 13.11 -17.44
N GLY A 202 13.27 14.15 -16.76
CA GLY A 202 14.53 14.81 -17.05
C GLY A 202 15.44 14.81 -15.82
N VAL A 203 16.62 14.19 -15.93
CA VAL A 203 17.56 14.06 -14.81
C VAL A 203 18.63 15.14 -14.92
N GLU A 204 18.76 15.98 -13.89
CA GLU A 204 19.74 17.07 -13.84
C GLU A 204 21.07 16.57 -13.26
N GLU A 205 21.07 16.05 -12.03
CA GLU A 205 22.23 15.47 -11.36
C GLU A 205 21.90 14.09 -10.80
N GLY A 206 22.74 13.08 -11.04
CA GLY A 206 22.59 11.72 -10.49
C GLY A 206 22.09 10.70 -11.53
N THR A 207 21.31 9.72 -11.06
CA THR A 207 20.78 8.62 -11.89
C THR A 207 19.41 8.16 -11.37
N VAL A 208 18.44 8.01 -12.29
CA VAL A 208 17.13 7.41 -12.01
C VAL A 208 17.04 6.05 -12.70
N GLN A 209 16.69 5.00 -11.96
CA GLN A 209 16.28 3.72 -12.55
C GLN A 209 14.78 3.76 -12.82
N VAL A 210 14.40 3.45 -14.06
CA VAL A 210 13.01 3.46 -14.53
C VAL A 210 12.55 2.03 -14.76
N SER A 211 11.47 1.63 -14.10
CA SER A 211 10.79 0.35 -14.31
C SER A 211 9.33 0.53 -14.69
N SER A 212 8.76 -0.48 -15.35
CA SER A 212 7.36 -0.52 -15.76
C SER A 212 6.43 -0.76 -14.57
N GLN A 213 5.11 -0.63 -14.80
CA GLN A 213 4.11 -0.96 -13.77
C GLN A 213 4.03 -2.46 -13.45
N GLU A 214 4.66 -3.32 -14.25
CA GLU A 214 4.83 -4.76 -13.99
C GLU A 214 6.16 -5.07 -13.29
N GLY A 215 6.97 -4.05 -12.98
CA GLY A 215 8.29 -4.20 -12.37
C GLY A 215 9.41 -4.60 -13.33
N ALA A 216 9.18 -4.55 -14.65
CA ALA A 216 10.24 -4.80 -15.63
C ALA A 216 11.18 -3.59 -15.71
N ASP A 217 12.49 -3.81 -15.65
CA ASP A 217 13.48 -2.76 -15.86
C ASP A 217 13.37 -2.20 -17.29
N LEU A 218 13.02 -0.92 -17.43
CA LEU A 218 12.93 -0.24 -18.72
C LEU A 218 14.30 0.34 -19.11
N MET A 219 14.90 1.14 -18.22
CA MET A 219 16.22 1.76 -18.43
C MET A 219 16.80 2.44 -17.18
N GLU A 220 18.04 2.90 -17.32
CA GLU A 220 18.75 3.77 -16.38
C GLU A 220 18.96 5.14 -17.07
N VAL A 221 18.53 6.23 -16.44
CA VAL A 221 18.62 7.60 -16.97
C VAL A 221 19.61 8.41 -16.13
N ALA A 222 20.73 8.80 -16.73
CA ALA A 222 21.79 9.57 -16.08
C ALA A 222 21.58 11.08 -16.18
N GLY A 223 22.26 11.87 -15.35
CA GLY A 223 22.25 13.33 -15.39
C GLY A 223 22.56 13.92 -16.77
N GLY A 224 21.86 15.03 -17.10
CA GLY A 224 21.87 15.64 -18.43
C GLY A 224 21.10 14.85 -19.50
N LYS A 225 20.23 13.91 -19.10
CA LYS A 225 19.40 13.10 -20.00
C LYS A 225 17.93 13.10 -19.62
N ALA A 226 17.08 12.88 -20.62
CA ALA A 226 15.64 12.73 -20.46
C ALA A 226 15.09 11.54 -21.23
N VAL A 227 13.92 11.06 -20.80
CA VAL A 227 13.12 10.04 -21.49
C VAL A 227 11.63 10.36 -21.35
N VAL A 228 10.85 9.94 -22.35
CA VAL A 228 9.39 9.88 -22.29
C VAL A 228 8.97 8.41 -22.15
N ILE A 229 8.17 8.09 -21.14
CA ILE A 229 7.55 6.78 -20.96
C ILE A 229 6.05 6.91 -21.21
N SER A 230 5.56 6.28 -22.27
CA SER A 230 4.15 6.28 -22.63
C SER A 230 3.47 4.99 -22.19
N LEU A 231 2.15 5.07 -21.98
CA LEU A 231 1.29 3.89 -21.93
C LEU A 231 0.93 3.46 -23.34
N ASP A 232 1.26 2.21 -23.68
CA ASP A 232 0.81 1.56 -24.92
C ASP A 232 -0.03 0.34 -24.55
N GLY A 233 -1.35 0.55 -24.57
CA GLY A 233 -2.30 -0.36 -23.95
C GLY A 233 -1.99 -0.58 -22.48
N THR A 234 -1.96 -1.84 -22.07
CA THR A 234 -1.65 -2.25 -20.70
C THR A 234 -0.18 -2.09 -20.31
N THR A 235 0.75 -1.91 -21.27
CA THR A 235 2.20 -1.91 -21.01
C THR A 235 2.85 -0.52 -21.03
N SER A 236 3.89 -0.33 -20.22
CA SER A 236 4.78 0.84 -20.28
C SER A 236 5.81 0.72 -21.41
N LYS A 237 6.00 1.77 -22.22
CA LYS A 237 7.07 1.84 -23.23
C LYS A 237 7.88 3.12 -23.10
N ALA A 238 9.19 2.98 -22.94
CA ALA A 238 10.12 4.10 -22.87
C ALA A 238 10.70 4.43 -24.26
N ALA A 239 10.72 5.71 -24.61
CA ALA A 239 11.32 6.25 -25.83
C ALA A 239 12.86 6.25 -25.76
N GLY A 240 13.52 6.66 -26.85
CA GLY A 240 14.96 6.88 -26.85
C GLY A 240 15.38 7.96 -25.85
N VAL A 241 16.51 7.74 -25.17
CA VAL A 241 17.08 8.72 -24.22
C VAL A 241 17.68 9.90 -24.99
N VAL A 242 17.23 11.11 -24.67
CA VAL A 242 17.67 12.37 -25.30
C VAL A 242 18.51 13.22 -24.34
N ALA A 243 19.17 14.25 -24.85
CA ALA A 243 19.82 15.26 -24.00
C ALA A 243 18.76 16.09 -23.26
N TYR A 244 19.05 16.46 -22.01
CA TYR A 244 18.17 17.25 -21.18
C TYR A 244 18.85 18.53 -20.72
N ASP A 245 18.13 19.64 -20.82
CA ASP A 245 18.51 20.95 -20.32
C ASP A 245 17.28 21.58 -19.65
N PRO A 246 17.23 21.66 -18.32
CA PRO A 246 16.06 22.14 -17.60
C PRO A 246 15.73 23.63 -17.87
N ALA A 247 16.67 24.40 -18.42
CA ALA A 247 16.43 25.80 -18.79
C ALA A 247 15.82 25.96 -20.20
N LYS A 248 15.91 24.92 -21.04
CA LYS A 248 15.34 24.88 -22.40
C LYS A 248 14.07 24.03 -22.50
N GLU A 249 13.66 23.37 -21.41
CA GLU A 249 12.54 22.45 -21.41
C GLU A 249 11.20 23.18 -21.43
N ASP A 250 10.40 22.91 -22.46
CA ASP A 250 9.08 23.51 -22.67
C ASP A 250 7.99 22.52 -22.23
N TRP A 251 7.83 22.43 -20.91
CA TRP A 251 6.81 21.60 -20.29
C TRP A 251 5.41 21.95 -20.78
N ALA A 252 5.10 23.26 -20.94
CA ALA A 252 3.78 23.72 -21.38
C ALA A 252 3.40 23.13 -22.75
N LYS A 253 4.32 23.22 -23.73
CA LYS A 253 4.13 22.63 -25.06
C LYS A 253 4.04 21.11 -25.05
N TRP A 254 4.77 20.44 -24.15
CA TRP A 254 4.63 18.99 -23.98
C TRP A 254 3.25 18.62 -23.41
N TYR A 255 2.74 19.37 -22.43
CA TYR A 255 1.37 19.19 -21.93
C TYR A 255 0.30 19.45 -22.98
N GLU A 256 0.43 20.50 -23.78
CA GLU A 256 -0.50 20.78 -24.89
C GLU A 256 -0.53 19.62 -25.91
N ALA A 257 0.63 19.05 -26.23
CA ALA A 257 0.73 17.91 -27.13
C ALA A 257 0.10 16.63 -26.55
N GLU A 258 0.37 16.31 -25.27
CA GLU A 258 -0.22 15.13 -24.63
C GLU A 258 -1.72 15.31 -24.36
N SER A 259 -2.20 16.50 -23.99
CA SER A 259 -3.63 16.76 -23.77
C SER A 259 -4.42 16.60 -25.07
N LYS A 260 -3.87 17.06 -26.21
CA LYS A 260 -4.43 16.75 -27.54
C LYS A 260 -4.40 15.24 -27.84
N ALA A 261 -3.30 14.55 -27.52
CA ALA A 261 -3.20 13.10 -27.69
C ALA A 261 -4.20 12.34 -26.80
N ALA A 262 -4.56 12.85 -25.62
CA ALA A 262 -5.60 12.27 -24.76
C ALA A 262 -6.98 12.32 -25.43
N GLN A 263 -7.33 13.46 -26.06
CA GLN A 263 -8.56 13.58 -26.85
C GLN A 263 -8.62 12.55 -28.00
N GLU A 264 -7.52 12.38 -28.72
CA GLU A 264 -7.43 11.41 -29.84
C GLU A 264 -7.47 9.95 -29.36
N LYS A 265 -6.87 9.65 -28.19
CA LYS A 265 -6.68 8.29 -27.67
C LYS A 265 -7.64 7.86 -26.57
N ILE A 266 -8.64 8.67 -26.20
CA ILE A 266 -9.47 8.43 -25.00
C ILE A 266 -10.05 7.01 -24.91
N ALA A 267 -10.56 6.43 -26.00
CA ALA A 267 -11.04 5.04 -26.02
C ALA A 267 -9.94 4.03 -25.62
N VAL A 268 -8.75 4.14 -26.20
CA VAL A 268 -7.62 3.23 -25.92
C VAL A 268 -7.15 3.38 -24.48
N LEU A 269 -7.02 4.63 -24.00
CA LEU A 269 -6.63 4.93 -22.63
C LEU A 269 -7.66 4.37 -21.64
N THR A 270 -8.94 4.64 -21.84
CA THR A 270 -10.03 4.17 -20.97
C THR A 270 -10.07 2.64 -20.87
N THR A 271 -10.04 1.92 -22.00
CA THR A 271 -10.04 0.45 -22.01
C THR A 271 -8.80 -0.10 -21.29
N ALA A 272 -7.61 0.36 -21.69
CA ALA A 272 -6.35 -0.14 -21.13
C ALA A 272 -6.21 0.11 -19.61
N THR A 273 -6.70 1.25 -19.13
CA THR A 273 -6.69 1.58 -17.69
C THR A 273 -7.61 0.66 -16.90
N SER A 274 -8.79 0.37 -17.45
CA SER A 274 -9.79 -0.51 -16.82
C SER A 274 -9.29 -1.96 -16.76
N GLU A 275 -8.73 -2.46 -17.87
CA GLU A 275 -8.07 -3.77 -17.92
C GLU A 275 -6.92 -3.87 -16.92
N ARG A 276 -6.09 -2.83 -16.80
CA ARG A 276 -4.99 -2.81 -15.84
C ARG A 276 -5.48 -2.79 -14.39
N LEU A 277 -6.53 -2.04 -14.07
CA LEU A 277 -7.14 -2.01 -12.73
C LEU A 277 -7.65 -3.41 -12.33
N GLU A 278 -8.26 -4.16 -13.25
CA GLU A 278 -8.68 -5.55 -13.01
C GLU A 278 -7.50 -6.52 -12.80
N VAL A 279 -6.36 -6.31 -13.47
CA VAL A 279 -5.13 -7.08 -13.21
C VAL A 279 -4.55 -6.75 -11.83
N LEU A 280 -4.43 -5.46 -11.51
CA LEU A 280 -3.91 -4.99 -10.22
C LEU A 280 -4.77 -5.46 -9.04
N LYS A 281 -6.09 -5.47 -9.19
CA LYS A 281 -7.04 -6.00 -8.21
C LYS A 281 -6.76 -7.47 -7.88
N LYS A 282 -6.67 -8.33 -8.89
CA LYS A 282 -6.39 -9.77 -8.70
C LYS A 282 -5.02 -10.02 -8.08
N GLN A 283 -4.02 -9.21 -8.45
CA GLN A 283 -2.70 -9.25 -7.82
C GLN A 283 -2.79 -8.86 -6.33
N MET A 284 -3.55 -7.80 -6.00
CA MET A 284 -3.74 -7.36 -4.62
C MET A 284 -4.47 -8.41 -3.77
N GLU A 285 -5.60 -8.95 -4.23
CA GLU A 285 -6.37 -9.99 -3.54
C GLU A 285 -5.50 -11.23 -3.24
N THR A 286 -4.68 -11.65 -4.21
CA THR A 286 -3.73 -12.76 -4.04
C THR A 286 -2.66 -12.43 -3.00
N LEU A 287 -2.14 -11.20 -3.02
CA LEU A 287 -1.07 -10.76 -2.13
C LEU A 287 -1.54 -10.54 -0.69
N GLU A 288 -2.72 -9.96 -0.49
CA GLU A 288 -3.35 -9.78 0.82
C GLU A 288 -3.59 -11.14 1.50
N LYS A 289 -4.05 -12.14 0.73
CA LYS A 289 -4.16 -13.53 1.22
C LYS A 289 -2.79 -14.09 1.64
N ASN A 290 -1.77 -13.95 0.80
CA ASN A 290 -0.43 -14.46 1.11
C ASN A 290 0.17 -13.79 2.37
N ILE A 291 -0.05 -12.49 2.55
CA ILE A 291 0.37 -11.74 3.76
C ILE A 291 -0.35 -12.30 4.99
N ALA A 292 -1.67 -12.51 4.94
CA ALA A 292 -2.42 -13.08 6.05
C ALA A 292 -1.93 -14.51 6.43
N GLU A 293 -1.61 -15.35 5.44
CA GLU A 293 -1.03 -16.68 5.69
C GLU A 293 0.37 -16.62 6.31
N MET A 294 1.22 -15.67 5.89
CA MET A 294 2.54 -15.45 6.49
C MET A 294 2.41 -14.91 7.93
N GLU A 295 1.45 -14.03 8.20
CA GLU A 295 1.25 -13.46 9.52
C GLU A 295 0.78 -14.50 10.53
N ALA A 296 -0.17 -15.36 10.16
CA ALA A 296 -0.58 -16.50 10.98
C ALA A 296 0.61 -17.42 11.33
N LYS A 297 1.40 -17.82 10.33
CA LYS A 297 2.63 -18.62 10.54
C LYS A 297 3.66 -17.90 11.41
N SER A 298 3.83 -16.59 11.22
CA SER A 298 4.78 -15.80 12.00
C SER A 298 4.37 -15.72 13.48
N ALA A 299 3.07 -15.61 13.78
CA ALA A 299 2.57 -15.56 15.15
C ALA A 299 2.81 -16.88 15.90
N GLU A 300 2.64 -18.03 15.24
CA GLU A 300 2.96 -19.34 15.81
C GLU A 300 4.46 -19.48 16.12
N LEU A 301 5.33 -19.05 15.21
CA LEU A 301 6.78 -19.11 15.41
C LEU A 301 7.27 -18.10 16.46
N VAL A 302 6.70 -16.89 16.50
CA VAL A 302 6.98 -15.90 17.55
C VAL A 302 6.73 -16.52 18.91
N LYS A 303 5.54 -17.13 19.13
CA LYS A 303 5.22 -17.81 20.39
C LYS A 303 6.29 -18.84 20.80
N LYS A 304 6.72 -19.72 19.88
CA LYS A 304 7.77 -20.71 20.16
C LYS A 304 9.12 -20.08 20.51
N THR A 305 9.52 -19.03 19.78
CA THR A 305 10.78 -18.32 20.05
C THR A 305 10.75 -17.53 21.36
N GLU A 306 9.61 -16.93 21.73
CA GLU A 306 9.44 -16.26 23.02
C GLU A 306 9.37 -17.27 24.19
N GLU A 307 8.77 -18.44 23.99
CA GLU A 307 8.85 -19.56 24.95
C GLU A 307 10.29 -20.06 25.16
N ALA A 308 11.11 -20.12 24.11
CA ALA A 308 12.54 -20.48 24.23
C ALA A 308 13.35 -19.36 24.91
N ALA A 309 13.10 -18.10 24.54
CA ALA A 309 13.74 -16.92 25.13
C ALA A 309 13.43 -16.77 26.63
N SER A 310 12.19 -17.04 27.06
CA SER A 310 11.81 -16.99 28.48
C SER A 310 12.47 -18.07 29.34
N LYS A 311 12.95 -19.16 28.72
CA LYS A 311 13.72 -20.25 29.36
C LYS A 311 15.25 -20.02 29.30
N ASP A 312 15.69 -18.90 28.73
CA ASP A 312 17.10 -18.60 28.41
C ASP A 312 17.78 -19.63 27.49
N ASP A 313 17.01 -20.44 26.75
CA ASP A 313 17.52 -21.51 25.90
C ASP A 313 17.90 -20.97 24.51
N LEU A 314 19.13 -20.48 24.41
CA LEU A 314 19.69 -19.94 23.17
C LEU A 314 19.70 -20.96 22.02
N LYS A 315 19.84 -22.27 22.29
CA LYS A 315 19.94 -23.30 21.25
C LYS A 315 18.58 -23.61 20.63
N THR A 316 17.55 -23.75 21.48
CA THR A 316 16.17 -23.92 21.01
C THR A 316 15.69 -22.64 20.33
N TYR A 317 16.03 -21.46 20.88
CA TYR A 317 15.73 -20.17 20.25
C TYR A 317 16.32 -20.05 18.84
N ASP A 318 17.62 -20.34 18.65
CA ASP A 318 18.27 -20.24 17.33
C ASP A 318 17.64 -21.20 16.31
N THR A 319 17.09 -22.33 16.77
CA THR A 319 16.41 -23.34 15.93
C THR A 319 15.02 -22.86 15.50
N GLU A 320 14.20 -22.38 16.43
CA GLU A 320 12.84 -21.88 16.15
C GLU A 320 12.85 -20.51 15.44
N ALA A 321 13.89 -19.69 15.65
CA ALA A 321 14.00 -18.37 15.02
C ALA A 321 14.43 -18.43 13.55
N ALA A 322 15.05 -19.53 13.10
CA ALA A 322 15.48 -19.69 11.71
C ALA A 322 14.32 -19.61 10.69
N PRO A 323 13.21 -20.38 10.80
CA PRO A 323 12.06 -20.23 9.90
C PRO A 323 11.34 -18.89 10.08
N LEU A 324 11.35 -18.31 11.28
CA LEU A 324 10.76 -16.99 11.53
C LEU A 324 11.52 -15.89 10.74
N VAL A 325 12.85 -15.98 10.68
CA VAL A 325 13.70 -15.08 9.89
C VAL A 325 13.34 -15.12 8.40
N GLU A 326 13.08 -16.30 7.84
CA GLU A 326 12.70 -16.46 6.43
C GLU A 326 11.33 -15.82 6.15
N ILE A 327 10.32 -16.11 6.99
CA ILE A 327 8.98 -15.51 6.87
C ILE A 327 9.01 -13.98 7.03
N LEU A 328 9.89 -13.44 7.87
CA LEU A 328 10.05 -11.99 8.05
C LEU A 328 10.66 -11.30 6.82
N ASP A 329 11.66 -11.91 6.17
CA ASP A 329 12.22 -11.41 4.92
C ASP A 329 11.17 -11.52 3.78
N GLU A 330 10.40 -12.61 3.69
CA GLU A 330 9.30 -12.77 2.72
C GLU A 330 8.17 -11.75 2.94
N ASN A 331 7.69 -11.55 4.17
CA ASN A 331 6.64 -10.57 4.47
C ASN A 331 7.12 -9.13 4.23
N THR A 332 8.41 -8.84 4.41
CA THR A 332 8.98 -7.54 4.06
C THR A 332 8.91 -7.29 2.55
N LEU A 333 9.16 -8.31 1.72
CA LEU A 333 9.01 -8.21 0.26
C LEU A 333 7.53 -8.08 -0.14
N ALA A 334 6.63 -8.84 0.47
CA ALA A 334 5.21 -8.78 0.19
C ALA A 334 4.57 -7.43 0.57
N ASN A 335 4.98 -6.80 1.68
CA ASN A 335 4.50 -5.47 2.05
C ASN A 335 4.99 -4.37 1.09
N ARG A 336 6.23 -4.48 0.56
CA ARG A 336 6.72 -3.61 -0.52
C ARG A 336 5.92 -3.79 -1.80
N GLU A 337 5.60 -5.02 -2.17
CA GLU A 337 4.76 -5.30 -3.34
C GLU A 337 3.32 -4.80 -3.14
N ASN A 338 2.77 -4.91 -1.93
CA ASN A 338 1.44 -4.39 -1.59
C ASN A 338 1.43 -2.87 -1.77
N GLN A 339 2.44 -2.16 -1.24
CA GLN A 339 2.59 -0.74 -1.48
C GLN A 339 2.70 -0.38 -2.96
N ARG A 340 3.48 -1.15 -3.73
CA ARG A 340 3.62 -0.97 -5.18
C ARG A 340 2.25 -1.06 -5.86
N LEU A 341 1.47 -2.10 -5.56
CA LEU A 341 0.13 -2.29 -6.10
C LEU A 341 -0.85 -1.18 -5.65
N MET A 342 -0.87 -0.81 -4.36
CA MET A 342 -1.70 0.30 -3.82
C MET A 342 -1.45 1.62 -4.58
N ALA A 343 -0.17 1.94 -4.84
CA ALA A 343 0.23 3.15 -5.56
C ALA A 343 -0.14 3.09 -7.05
N MET A 344 0.07 1.94 -7.71
CA MET A 344 -0.34 1.74 -9.11
C MET A 344 -1.86 1.78 -9.28
N MET A 345 -2.63 1.21 -8.34
CA MET A 345 -4.09 1.29 -8.33
C MET A 345 -4.52 2.75 -8.16
N THR A 346 -3.98 3.47 -7.16
CA THR A 346 -4.27 4.90 -6.94
C THR A 346 -3.99 5.74 -8.19
N ALA A 347 -2.86 5.53 -8.86
CA ALA A 347 -2.48 6.26 -10.08
C ALA A 347 -3.41 5.97 -11.27
N ASN A 348 -3.75 4.71 -11.53
CA ASN A 348 -4.63 4.32 -12.64
C ASN A 348 -6.09 4.72 -12.38
N THR A 349 -6.57 4.58 -11.15
CA THR A 349 -7.88 5.10 -10.69
C THR A 349 -8.00 6.59 -10.94
N TYR A 350 -6.99 7.37 -10.51
CA TYR A 350 -6.96 8.80 -10.74
C TYR A 350 -7.01 9.11 -12.23
N MET A 351 -6.21 8.44 -13.07
CA MET A 351 -6.19 8.68 -14.51
C MET A 351 -7.55 8.41 -15.16
N LEU A 352 -8.27 7.37 -14.75
CA LEU A 352 -9.63 7.09 -15.25
C LEU A 352 -10.63 8.19 -14.81
N ARG A 353 -10.63 8.58 -13.54
CA ARG A 353 -11.47 9.69 -13.03
C ARG A 353 -11.11 11.03 -13.68
N ARG A 354 -9.84 11.26 -13.99
CA ARG A 354 -9.32 12.43 -14.72
C ARG A 354 -9.91 12.51 -16.13
N LEU A 355 -9.82 11.42 -16.90
CA LEU A 355 -10.42 11.34 -18.25
C LEU A 355 -11.94 11.56 -18.21
N GLN A 356 -12.64 11.02 -17.21
CA GLN A 356 -14.07 11.27 -16.99
C GLN A 356 -14.36 12.75 -16.69
N ALA A 357 -13.56 13.39 -15.83
CA ALA A 357 -13.70 14.82 -15.51
C ALA A 357 -13.42 15.73 -16.72
N LEU A 358 -12.42 15.41 -17.55
CA LEU A 358 -12.13 16.12 -18.80
C LEU A 358 -13.30 16.05 -19.79
N VAL A 359 -14.02 14.92 -19.83
CA VAL A 359 -15.24 14.76 -20.64
C VAL A 359 -16.42 15.53 -20.03
N ALA A 360 -16.62 15.45 -18.72
CA ALA A 360 -17.69 16.17 -18.03
C ALA A 360 -17.54 17.71 -18.17
N ALA A 361 -16.30 18.21 -18.15
CA ALA A 361 -15.96 19.61 -18.38
C ALA A 361 -16.04 20.03 -19.87
N GLY A 362 -16.33 19.11 -20.79
CA GLY A 362 -16.40 19.38 -22.24
C GLY A 362 -15.05 19.66 -22.91
N VAL A 363 -13.93 19.46 -22.19
CA VAL A 363 -12.56 19.62 -22.70
C VAL A 363 -12.23 18.51 -23.71
N ILE A 364 -12.59 17.26 -23.37
CA ILE A 364 -12.62 16.16 -24.32
C ILE A 364 -14.07 15.94 -24.76
N LYS A 365 -14.29 15.93 -26.08
CA LYS A 365 -15.60 15.63 -26.68
C LYS A 365 -15.55 14.22 -27.28
N PRO A 366 -15.97 13.17 -26.54
CA PRO A 366 -15.91 11.81 -27.03
C PRO A 366 -16.95 11.58 -28.14
N SER A 367 -16.63 10.70 -29.08
CA SER A 367 -17.63 10.11 -29.98
C SER A 367 -18.61 9.23 -29.21
N GLU A 368 -19.77 8.91 -29.80
CA GLU A 368 -20.76 8.03 -29.17
C GLU A 368 -20.17 6.66 -28.79
N ALA A 369 -19.28 6.11 -29.60
CA ALA A 369 -18.56 4.87 -29.31
C ALA A 369 -17.59 5.02 -28.13
N GLN A 370 -16.85 6.14 -28.06
CA GLN A 370 -15.97 6.45 -26.93
C GLN A 370 -16.77 6.62 -25.62
N ALA A 371 -17.91 7.31 -25.67
CA ALA A 371 -18.80 7.47 -24.51
C ALA A 371 -19.32 6.13 -23.97
N LYS A 372 -19.68 5.19 -24.85
CA LYS A 372 -20.07 3.81 -24.45
C LYS A 372 -18.92 3.06 -23.76
N ILE A 373 -17.69 3.17 -24.27
CA ILE A 373 -16.50 2.59 -23.64
C ILE A 373 -16.28 3.19 -22.24
N MET A 374 -16.43 4.50 -22.07
CA MET A 374 -16.30 5.17 -20.77
C MET A 374 -17.38 4.78 -19.77
N ALA A 375 -18.62 4.55 -20.22
CA ALA A 375 -19.70 4.04 -19.37
C ALA A 375 -19.40 2.62 -18.87
N VAL A 376 -18.96 1.72 -19.76
CA VAL A 376 -18.57 0.35 -19.39
C VAL A 376 -17.39 0.36 -18.41
N ALA A 377 -16.37 1.17 -18.69
CA ALA A 377 -15.21 1.34 -17.81
C ALA A 377 -15.62 1.82 -16.42
N ARG A 378 -16.50 2.83 -16.32
CA ARG A 378 -17.02 3.33 -15.04
C ARG A 378 -17.62 2.19 -14.22
N THR A 379 -18.54 1.41 -14.81
CA THR A 379 -19.18 0.29 -14.11
C THR A 379 -18.21 -0.85 -13.75
N GLN A 380 -17.25 -1.16 -14.62
CA GLN A 380 -16.19 -2.14 -14.29
C GLN A 380 -15.34 -1.69 -13.10
N THR A 381 -15.18 -0.37 -12.89
CA THR A 381 -14.40 0.21 -11.80
C THR A 381 -15.21 0.70 -10.59
N GLU A 382 -16.50 0.41 -10.47
CA GLU A 382 -17.31 0.80 -9.29
C GLU A 382 -16.74 0.26 -7.97
N TRP A 383 -16.03 -0.88 -7.99
CA TRP A 383 -15.35 -1.42 -6.80
C TRP A 383 -14.20 -0.54 -6.29
N VAL A 384 -13.69 0.38 -7.12
CA VAL A 384 -12.62 1.31 -6.78
C VAL A 384 -13.10 2.37 -5.78
N ASP A 385 -14.36 2.78 -5.84
CA ASP A 385 -14.92 3.73 -4.88
C ASP A 385 -14.97 3.08 -3.49
N ALA A 386 -15.45 1.85 -3.39
CA ALA A 386 -15.41 1.05 -2.14
C ALA A 386 -13.97 0.74 -1.67
N TYR A 387 -12.98 0.74 -2.56
CA TYR A 387 -11.57 0.60 -2.21
C TYR A 387 -10.99 1.89 -1.61
N ASP A 388 -11.37 3.06 -2.15
CA ASP A 388 -10.98 4.39 -1.63
C ASP A 388 -11.73 4.78 -0.35
N GLU A 389 -13.02 4.42 -0.19
CA GLU A 389 -13.80 4.66 1.04
C GLU A 389 -13.14 3.99 2.26
N ASN A 390 -12.71 2.73 2.09
CA ASN A 390 -12.02 1.96 3.13
C ASN A 390 -10.52 2.33 3.27
N LYS A 391 -10.03 3.40 2.62
CA LYS A 391 -8.60 3.68 2.51
C LYS A 391 -7.95 4.07 3.83
N ILE A 392 -8.60 4.85 4.71
CA ILE A 392 -8.06 5.10 6.07
C ILE A 392 -7.91 3.77 6.78
N ASP A 393 -8.99 2.99 6.89
CA ASP A 393 -8.96 1.78 7.71
C ASP A 393 -7.99 0.74 7.15
N ARG A 394 -7.84 0.62 5.83
CA ARG A 394 -6.78 -0.18 5.20
C ARG A 394 -5.38 0.35 5.52
N LEU A 395 -5.15 1.67 5.46
CA LEU A 395 -3.85 2.27 5.79
C LEU A 395 -3.52 2.16 7.29
N ARG A 396 -4.51 2.31 8.17
CA ARG A 396 -4.41 2.15 9.64
C ARG A 396 -4.17 0.69 10.01
N ASN A 397 -4.96 -0.24 9.47
CA ASN A 397 -4.78 -1.68 9.66
C ASN A 397 -3.41 -2.14 9.13
N ARG A 398 -3.00 -1.67 7.95
CA ARG A 398 -1.65 -1.90 7.42
C ARG A 398 -0.58 -1.29 8.33
N TYR A 399 -0.74 -0.07 8.81
CA TYR A 399 0.24 0.55 9.70
C TYR A 399 0.40 -0.24 11.01
N GLN A 400 -0.70 -0.69 11.63
CA GLN A 400 -0.65 -1.53 12.83
C GLN A 400 -0.06 -2.93 12.57
N ARG A 401 -0.33 -3.49 11.39
CA ARG A 401 0.28 -4.73 10.91
C ARG A 401 1.80 -4.57 10.73
N ASP A 402 2.22 -3.57 9.98
CA ASP A 402 3.61 -3.24 9.70
C ASP A 402 4.36 -2.89 11.02
N ARG A 403 3.70 -2.22 11.98
CA ARG A 403 4.23 -1.95 13.34
C ARG A 403 4.47 -3.24 14.14
N ARG A 404 3.49 -4.14 14.23
CA ARG A 404 3.64 -5.44 14.93
C ARG A 404 4.77 -6.27 14.29
N MET A 405 4.80 -6.35 12.97
CA MET A 405 5.86 -7.06 12.25
C MET A 405 7.24 -6.40 12.40
N ARG A 406 7.31 -5.07 12.56
CA ARG A 406 8.54 -4.35 12.89
C ARG A 406 9.10 -4.74 14.26
N GLU A 407 8.26 -4.83 15.29
CA GLU A 407 8.70 -5.23 16.63
C GLU A 407 9.24 -6.66 16.64
N VAL A 408 8.55 -7.58 15.96
CA VAL A 408 9.03 -8.95 15.73
C VAL A 408 10.35 -8.96 14.94
N TYR A 409 10.47 -8.14 13.90
CA TYR A 409 11.71 -8.02 13.12
C TYR A 409 12.89 -7.55 13.98
N LEU A 410 12.71 -6.50 14.81
CA LEU A 410 13.77 -5.94 15.65
C LEU A 410 14.29 -6.96 16.69
N ARG A 411 13.39 -7.79 17.25
CA ARG A 411 13.75 -8.87 18.20
C ARG A 411 14.40 -10.07 17.49
N HIS A 412 13.68 -10.66 16.53
CA HIS A 412 14.00 -12.00 16.02
C HIS A 412 14.89 -11.98 14.78
N HIS A 413 14.86 -10.93 13.96
CA HIS A 413 15.68 -10.86 12.75
C HIS A 413 17.11 -10.36 13.02
N PRO A 414 18.18 -11.01 12.51
CA PRO A 414 19.56 -10.58 12.74
C PRO A 414 19.88 -9.14 12.27
N ARG A 415 19.30 -8.71 11.13
CA ARG A 415 19.41 -7.30 10.69
C ARG A 415 18.59 -6.35 11.58
N GLY A 416 17.47 -6.83 12.12
CA GLY A 416 16.64 -6.08 13.06
C GLY A 416 17.39 -5.79 14.36
N ARG A 417 18.04 -6.79 14.95
CA ARG A 417 18.92 -6.61 16.11
C ARG A 417 20.10 -5.66 15.83
N GLN A 418 20.75 -5.78 14.67
CA GLN A 418 21.78 -4.81 14.25
C GLN A 418 21.25 -3.37 14.19
N TYR A 419 20.04 -3.19 13.64
CA TYR A 419 19.40 -1.88 13.56
C TYR A 419 19.04 -1.36 14.96
N ALA A 420 18.45 -2.18 15.82
CA ALA A 420 18.10 -1.82 17.19
C ALA A 420 19.33 -1.32 17.98
N VAL A 421 20.45 -2.05 17.91
CA VAL A 421 21.72 -1.62 18.54
C VAL A 421 22.21 -0.27 17.99
N LYS A 422 22.20 -0.07 16.66
CA LYS A 422 22.60 1.21 16.04
C LYS A 422 21.67 2.37 16.39
N ALA A 423 20.37 2.10 16.50
CA ALA A 423 19.33 3.07 16.82
C ALA A 423 19.13 3.29 18.33
N LYS A 424 19.88 2.56 19.18
CA LYS A 424 19.73 2.55 20.65
C LYS A 424 18.31 2.18 21.11
N ILE A 425 17.65 1.29 20.38
CA ILE A 425 16.37 0.71 20.79
C ILE A 425 16.66 -0.37 21.81
N GLU A 426 16.09 -0.25 23.01
CA GLU A 426 16.20 -1.26 24.06
C GLU A 426 15.53 -2.56 23.61
N LEU A 427 16.28 -3.66 23.71
CA LEU A 427 15.78 -5.02 23.50
C LEU A 427 15.75 -5.75 24.84
N PRO A 428 14.81 -6.69 25.07
CA PRO A 428 14.80 -7.50 26.27
C PRO A 428 16.13 -8.23 26.47
N ALA A 429 16.57 -8.39 27.73
CA ALA A 429 17.94 -8.80 28.08
C ALA A 429 18.43 -10.08 27.39
N PHE A 430 17.54 -11.05 27.14
CA PHE A 430 17.83 -12.26 26.37
C PHE A 430 18.45 -11.95 24.99
N TYR A 431 17.87 -11.00 24.24
CA TYR A 431 18.32 -10.68 22.88
C TYR A 431 19.70 -10.02 22.84
N GLY A 432 20.17 -9.45 23.96
CA GLY A 432 21.53 -8.94 24.13
C GLY A 432 22.59 -10.05 24.21
N LYS A 433 22.20 -11.29 24.56
CA LYS A 433 23.09 -12.47 24.57
C LYS A 433 23.34 -13.04 23.18
N ILE A 434 22.43 -12.77 22.22
CA ILE A 434 22.52 -13.33 20.87
C ILE A 434 23.64 -12.60 20.10
N PRO A 435 24.68 -13.29 19.60
CA PRO A 435 25.78 -12.65 18.90
C PRO A 435 25.28 -11.95 17.63
N VAL A 436 25.46 -10.62 17.58
CA VAL A 436 25.13 -9.78 16.43
C VAL A 436 26.15 -10.03 15.32
N LYS A 437 25.99 -11.16 14.60
CA LYS A 437 26.77 -11.46 13.40
C LYS A 437 26.59 -10.31 12.41
N VAL A 438 27.68 -9.66 12.02
CA VAL A 438 27.68 -8.60 11.01
C VAL A 438 27.45 -9.25 9.64
N ILE A 439 26.18 -9.49 9.32
CA ILE A 439 25.75 -9.95 8.00
C ILE A 439 26.08 -8.84 7.00
N LYS A 440 27.19 -8.99 6.26
CA LYS A 440 27.43 -8.22 5.04
C LYS A 440 26.18 -8.35 4.15
N PRO A 441 25.66 -7.27 3.56
CA PRO A 441 24.40 -7.30 2.81
C PRO A 441 24.46 -8.39 1.72
N ARG A 442 23.77 -9.51 1.98
CA ARG A 442 23.62 -10.58 1.01
C ARG A 442 22.86 -9.98 -0.17
N VAL A 443 23.45 -10.04 -1.37
CA VAL A 443 22.75 -9.72 -2.62
C VAL A 443 21.73 -10.82 -2.83
N VAL A 444 20.58 -10.68 -2.19
CA VAL A 444 19.42 -11.57 -2.35
C VAL A 444 18.94 -11.35 -3.78
N LYS A 445 19.11 -12.36 -4.63
CA LYS A 445 18.38 -12.42 -5.90
C LYS A 445 16.93 -12.68 -5.51
N PRO A 446 15.97 -11.76 -5.77
CA PRO A 446 14.59 -11.99 -5.40
C PRO A 446 14.08 -13.25 -6.09
N GLN A 447 13.36 -14.10 -5.37
CA GLN A 447 12.72 -15.29 -5.90
C GLN A 447 11.19 -15.14 -5.80
N PHE A 448 10.52 -15.47 -6.90
CA PHE A 448 9.06 -15.58 -7.06
C PHE A 448 8.20 -14.30 -7.17
N ILE A 449 8.57 -13.48 -8.15
CA ILE A 449 7.71 -13.33 -9.35
C ILE A 449 8.51 -13.93 -10.54
N ALA A 450 7.87 -14.26 -11.67
CA ALA A 450 8.57 -14.75 -12.87
C ALA A 450 9.75 -13.80 -13.23
N PRO A 451 10.91 -14.32 -13.65
CA PRO A 451 12.19 -13.69 -13.33
C PRO A 451 12.48 -12.38 -14.08
N VAL A 452 12.18 -11.26 -13.42
CA VAL A 452 12.94 -10.02 -13.63
C VAL A 452 14.35 -10.26 -13.11
N LYS A 453 15.36 -10.22 -13.99
CA LYS A 453 16.77 -10.39 -13.63
C LYS A 453 17.32 -9.11 -12.99
N TYR A 454 16.81 -8.77 -11.80
CA TYR A 454 17.38 -7.69 -10.99
C TYR A 454 18.82 -8.03 -10.60
N GLN A 455 19.77 -7.46 -11.35
CA GLN A 455 21.15 -7.31 -10.91
C GLN A 455 21.34 -5.83 -10.61
N PRO A 456 21.39 -5.40 -9.34
CA PRO A 456 21.75 -4.03 -9.02
C PRO A 456 23.18 -3.81 -9.52
N ARG A 457 23.32 -3.05 -10.61
CA ARG A 457 24.62 -2.63 -11.09
C ARG A 457 25.23 -1.76 -9.99
N ARG A 458 26.48 -2.03 -9.61
CA ARG A 458 27.21 -1.14 -8.70
C ARG A 458 27.17 0.27 -9.28
N TYR A 459 26.63 1.21 -8.51
CA TYR A 459 26.61 2.64 -8.85
C TYR A 459 28.01 3.07 -9.33
N ARG A 460 28.09 3.54 -10.59
CA ARG A 460 29.35 3.96 -11.23
C ARG A 460 29.57 5.47 -11.19
N GLY A 461 28.67 6.24 -10.58
CA GLY A 461 28.87 7.67 -10.38
C GLY A 461 30.03 7.94 -9.42
N PRO A 462 30.64 9.14 -9.49
CA PRO A 462 31.68 9.53 -8.54
C PRO A 462 31.10 9.51 -7.11
N ALA A 463 31.74 8.77 -6.22
CA ALA A 463 31.38 8.77 -4.81
C ALA A 463 31.63 10.18 -4.24
N ARG A 464 30.57 10.83 -3.75
CA ARG A 464 30.71 12.06 -2.96
C ARG A 464 31.57 11.72 -1.74
N LYS A 465 32.74 12.36 -1.61
CA LYS A 465 33.82 11.93 -0.70
C LYS A 465 33.50 12.05 0.80
N GLU A 466 32.43 12.76 1.15
CA GLU A 466 31.85 12.78 2.48
C GLU A 466 30.33 12.58 2.38
N ILE A 467 29.87 11.35 2.66
CA ILE A 467 28.47 11.09 2.99
C ILE A 467 28.41 10.93 4.50
N VAL A 468 28.04 12.01 5.19
CA VAL A 468 27.81 11.97 6.65
C VAL A 468 26.48 11.24 6.89
N ILE A 469 26.54 9.92 7.02
CA ILE A 469 25.39 9.08 7.34
C ILE A 469 24.93 9.41 8.77
N ARG A 470 23.89 10.22 8.90
CA ARG A 470 23.25 10.50 10.19
C ARG A 470 22.41 9.28 10.60
N PRO A 471 22.56 8.75 11.83
CA PRO A 471 21.68 7.68 12.31
C PRO A 471 20.25 8.21 12.45
N VAL A 472 19.32 7.59 11.72
CA VAL A 472 17.89 7.92 11.77
C VAL A 472 17.29 7.39 13.07
N THR A 473 17.22 8.25 14.09
CA THR A 473 16.42 7.99 15.29
C THR A 473 14.94 8.17 14.97
N PRO A 474 14.02 7.34 15.50
CA PRO A 474 12.58 7.51 15.29
C PRO A 474 12.01 8.83 15.82
N ASN A 475 12.77 9.57 16.64
CA ASN A 475 12.43 10.89 17.18
C ASN A 475 12.48 11.99 16.10
N TRP A 476 11.47 11.92 15.23
CA TRP A 476 10.86 12.96 14.41
C TRP A 476 11.64 14.28 14.23
N HIS A 477 12.27 14.44 13.06
CA HIS A 477 13.09 15.61 12.73
C HIS A 477 12.32 16.85 12.25
N ALA A 478 11.00 16.76 12.02
CA ALA A 478 10.21 17.87 11.50
C ALA A 478 10.24 19.13 12.39
N ALA A 479 10.32 18.96 13.71
CA ALA A 479 10.43 20.06 14.68
C ALA A 479 11.81 20.73 14.75
N ARG A 480 12.84 20.16 14.10
CA ARG A 480 14.14 20.86 13.98
C ARG A 480 14.01 21.93 12.91
N PRO A 481 14.43 23.19 13.19
CA PRO A 481 14.58 24.20 12.15
C PRO A 481 15.40 23.63 11.00
N TYR A 482 14.88 23.73 9.77
CA TYR A 482 15.62 23.31 8.60
C TYR A 482 16.81 24.26 8.43
N ALA A 483 17.98 23.81 8.86
CA ALA A 483 19.25 24.46 8.61
C ALA A 483 19.81 23.90 7.29
N PRO A 484 19.63 24.59 6.14
CA PRO A 484 20.29 24.20 4.90
C PRO A 484 21.80 24.33 5.11
N ALA A 485 22.47 23.20 5.35
CA ALA A 485 23.89 23.16 5.69
C ALA A 485 24.83 23.54 4.52
N ASP A 486 24.27 23.76 3.33
CA ASP A 486 24.99 24.09 2.11
C ASP A 486 24.29 25.28 1.40
N PRO A 487 24.94 26.45 1.30
CA PRO A 487 24.40 27.61 0.57
C PRO A 487 24.06 27.30 -0.90
N THR A 488 24.81 26.40 -1.55
CA THR A 488 24.53 25.98 -2.95
C THR A 488 23.22 25.21 -3.07
N ARG A 489 22.73 24.59 -1.98
CA ARG A 489 21.42 23.93 -1.94
C ARG A 489 20.29 24.95 -1.89
N ILE A 490 20.47 26.08 -1.19
CA ILE A 490 19.50 27.19 -1.15
C ILE A 490 19.38 27.83 -2.54
N GLU A 491 20.51 28.10 -3.19
CA GLU A 491 20.53 28.68 -4.53
C GLU A 491 19.90 27.74 -5.58
N ARG A 492 20.21 26.43 -5.51
CA ARG A 492 19.51 25.40 -6.30
C ARG A 492 18.00 25.39 -6.04
N GLN A 493 17.56 25.41 -4.78
CA GLN A 493 16.13 25.47 -4.43
C GLN A 493 15.42 26.72 -4.98
N LYS A 494 16.09 27.87 -5.01
CA LYS A 494 15.54 29.10 -5.64
C LYS A 494 15.39 28.93 -7.15
N ARG A 495 16.42 28.42 -7.82
CA ARG A 495 16.38 28.12 -9.26
C ARG A 495 15.28 27.10 -9.61
N ILE A 496 15.15 26.03 -8.83
CA ILE A 496 14.08 25.03 -8.94
C ILE A 496 12.71 25.71 -8.82
N ALA A 497 12.47 26.48 -7.76
CA ALA A 497 11.18 27.15 -7.53
C ALA A 497 10.82 28.08 -8.69
N GLU A 498 11.81 28.76 -9.28
CA GLU A 498 11.60 29.56 -10.49
C GLU A 498 11.27 28.71 -11.72
N ARG A 499 11.93 27.56 -11.94
CA ARG A 499 11.56 26.63 -13.03
C ARG A 499 10.15 26.09 -12.89
N VAL A 500 9.77 25.63 -11.69
CA VAL A 500 8.44 25.10 -11.41
C VAL A 500 7.36 26.15 -11.69
N ARG A 501 7.62 27.44 -11.35
CA ARG A 501 6.74 28.57 -11.70
C ARG A 501 6.67 28.92 -13.20
N ARG A 502 7.59 28.41 -14.03
CA ARG A 502 7.58 28.57 -15.51
C ARG A 502 6.91 27.37 -16.22
N ALA A 503 6.97 26.18 -15.64
CA ALA A 503 6.47 24.94 -16.21
C ALA A 503 4.93 24.78 -16.05
N ARG A 504 4.15 25.60 -16.78
CA ARG A 504 2.70 25.76 -16.59
C ARG A 504 1.85 24.99 -17.61
N PRO A 505 0.88 24.15 -17.19
CA PRO A 505 -0.25 23.78 -18.02
C PRO A 505 -1.27 24.93 -18.08
N LYS A 506 -1.80 25.27 -19.27
CA LYS A 506 -2.77 26.38 -19.45
C LYS A 506 -4.23 26.02 -19.11
N VAL A 507 -4.50 24.77 -18.70
CA VAL A 507 -5.87 24.26 -18.53
C VAL A 507 -5.99 23.58 -17.17
N GLU A 508 -6.50 24.32 -16.19
CA GLU A 508 -6.96 23.72 -14.93
C GLU A 508 -8.31 23.04 -15.16
N VAL A 509 -8.41 21.76 -14.78
CA VAL A 509 -9.69 21.06 -14.69
C VAL A 509 -9.80 20.50 -13.28
N LYS A 510 -10.80 20.94 -12.53
CA LYS A 510 -11.07 20.45 -11.18
C LYS A 510 -11.84 19.14 -11.27
N ILE A 511 -11.28 18.06 -10.73
CA ILE A 511 -12.01 16.80 -10.55
C ILE A 511 -13.00 17.00 -9.40
N MET A 512 -14.20 17.43 -9.75
CA MET A 512 -15.36 17.43 -8.84
C MET A 512 -15.88 15.99 -8.75
N VAL A 513 -15.51 15.26 -7.70
CA VAL A 513 -16.18 14.00 -7.37
C VAL A 513 -17.56 14.37 -6.82
N GLU A 514 -18.62 14.13 -7.59
CA GLU A 514 -19.98 14.22 -7.06
C GLU A 514 -20.12 13.22 -5.91
N GLN A 515 -20.36 13.72 -4.70
CA GLN A 515 -20.56 12.85 -3.55
C GLN A 515 -21.75 11.92 -3.81
N PRO A 516 -21.60 10.59 -3.64
CA PRO A 516 -22.74 9.70 -3.54
C PRO A 516 -23.66 10.23 -2.43
N LYS A 517 -24.98 10.23 -2.66
CA LYS A 517 -25.96 10.64 -1.64
C LYS A 517 -26.05 9.58 -0.54
N PHE A 518 -25.04 9.52 0.31
CA PHE A 518 -24.96 8.58 1.40
C PHE A 518 -26.08 8.84 2.41
N ARG A 519 -27.05 7.92 2.46
CA ARG A 519 -27.80 7.71 3.69
C ARG A 519 -26.81 7.13 4.69
N HIS A 520 -26.29 7.95 5.61
CA HIS A 520 -25.50 7.46 6.72
C HIS A 520 -26.27 6.32 7.40
N ARG A 521 -25.79 5.07 7.21
CA ARG A 521 -26.16 3.98 8.10
C ARG A 521 -25.48 4.26 9.42
N ARG A 522 -26.12 5.09 10.26
CA ARG A 522 -25.81 5.10 11.70
C ARG A 522 -25.80 3.63 12.13
N PRO A 523 -24.80 3.17 12.89
CA PRO A 523 -24.87 1.84 13.47
C PRO A 523 -26.21 1.75 14.21
N VAL A 524 -27.00 0.74 13.88
CA VAL A 524 -28.26 0.50 14.60
C VAL A 524 -27.87 0.02 15.98
N VAL A 525 -27.73 0.97 16.91
CA VAL A 525 -27.68 0.68 18.33
C VAL A 525 -29.03 0.07 18.66
N VAL A 526 -29.06 -1.26 18.72
CA VAL A 526 -30.22 -2.01 19.21
C VAL A 526 -30.29 -1.77 20.71
N VAL A 527 -30.87 -0.63 21.09
CA VAL A 527 -31.24 -0.37 22.47
C VAL A 527 -32.30 -1.42 22.83
N PRO A 528 -32.10 -2.26 23.87
CA PRO A 528 -33.14 -3.16 24.30
C PRO A 528 -34.38 -2.35 24.69
N ALA A 529 -35.55 -2.74 24.18
CA ALA A 529 -36.79 -2.03 24.42
C ALA A 529 -37.19 -2.14 25.90
N VAL A 530 -36.85 -1.11 26.69
CA VAL A 530 -37.35 -0.96 28.05
C VAL A 530 -38.85 -0.63 27.96
N PRO A 531 -39.75 -1.39 28.60
CA PRO A 531 -41.17 -1.06 28.61
C PRO A 531 -41.38 0.30 29.31
N GLY A 532 -42.17 1.17 28.69
CA GLY A 532 -42.32 2.55 29.13
C GLY A 532 -42.94 2.66 30.52
N VAL A 533 -42.20 3.27 31.45
CA VAL A 533 -42.75 3.69 32.74
C VAL A 533 -43.67 4.89 32.49
N VAL A 534 -44.94 4.76 32.86
CA VAL A 534 -45.89 5.88 32.89
C VAL A 534 -45.50 6.79 34.06
N VAL A 535 -45.05 8.01 33.77
CA VAL A 535 -44.76 9.03 34.78
C VAL A 535 -45.74 10.19 34.61
N ASP A 536 -46.50 10.43 35.67
CA ASP A 536 -47.51 11.49 35.78
C ASP A 536 -46.82 12.87 36.01
N PRO A 537 -47.27 13.98 35.41
CA PRO A 537 -46.58 15.26 35.56
C PRO A 537 -47.21 16.13 36.65
N ARG A 538 -46.42 16.60 37.65
CA ARG A 538 -46.31 18.04 38.05
C ARG A 538 -45.59 18.34 39.38
N MET A 539 -44.93 19.51 39.38
CA MET A 539 -44.55 20.38 40.52
C MET A 539 -43.33 19.97 41.37
N PRO A 540 -42.71 20.92 42.11
CA PRO A 540 -42.11 22.15 41.56
C PRO A 540 -40.68 22.39 42.11
N MET A 541 -40.07 23.52 41.74
CA MET A 541 -38.70 23.87 42.16
C MET A 541 -38.56 24.02 43.69
N GLY A 542 -37.46 23.50 44.22
CA GLY A 542 -36.93 23.78 45.56
C GLY A 542 -35.48 24.23 45.44
N HIS A 543 -35.10 25.21 46.26
CA HIS A 543 -33.81 25.92 46.20
C HIS A 543 -32.82 25.36 47.24
N ASP A 544 -31.58 25.86 47.21
CA ASP A 544 -30.53 25.71 48.25
C ASP A 544 -29.82 24.32 48.31
N GLY A 545 -28.55 24.21 48.70
CA GLY A 545 -27.56 25.26 48.98
C GLY A 545 -26.47 24.78 49.96
N MET A 546 -25.19 24.97 49.60
CA MET A 546 -23.99 24.63 50.40
C MET A 546 -23.79 23.11 50.69
N GLY A 547 -22.60 22.61 51.01
CA GLY A 547 -21.26 23.19 50.99
C GLY A 547 -20.22 22.25 51.65
N HIS A 548 -18.94 22.57 51.44
CA HIS A 548 -17.74 22.18 52.22
C HIS A 548 -17.36 20.70 52.52
N ASP A 549 -16.05 20.48 52.42
CA ASP A 549 -15.14 19.62 53.21
C ASP A 549 -15.48 18.12 53.36
N GLY A 550 -14.59 17.19 53.01
CA GLY A 550 -13.13 17.21 53.13
C GLY A 550 -12.68 15.94 53.89
N MET A 551 -11.36 15.69 53.96
CA MET A 551 -10.75 14.61 54.76
C MET A 551 -11.10 13.16 54.31
N ASP A 552 -10.31 12.12 54.56
CA ASP A 552 -8.85 11.95 54.78
C ASP A 552 -8.59 10.43 54.69
N ARG A 553 -7.35 9.99 54.41
CA ARG A 553 -6.81 8.68 54.88
C ARG A 553 -7.53 7.40 54.38
N ASP A 554 -7.08 6.19 54.70
CA ASP A 554 -5.71 5.67 54.85
C ASP A 554 -5.72 4.26 54.25
N GLY A 555 -4.55 3.69 53.93
CA GLY A 555 -4.47 2.35 53.34
C GLY A 555 -4.81 1.21 54.30
N MET A 556 -4.94 0.00 53.77
CA MET A 556 -4.66 -1.23 54.51
C MET A 556 -4.15 -2.34 53.57
N ASP A 557 -3.07 -2.98 53.99
CA ASP A 557 -2.62 -4.27 53.47
C ASP A 557 -3.66 -5.37 53.72
N ARG A 558 -3.60 -6.47 52.96
CA ARG A 558 -3.30 -7.79 53.56
C ARG A 558 -3.11 -8.93 52.56
N ASP A 559 -2.22 -9.83 52.97
CA ASP A 559 -1.92 -11.13 52.37
C ASP A 559 -3.10 -12.13 52.46
N GLY A 560 -3.10 -13.15 51.60
CA GLY A 560 -4.14 -14.20 51.58
C GLY A 560 -3.72 -15.49 50.89
N MET A 561 -2.98 -16.33 51.62
CA MET A 561 -2.44 -17.65 51.21
C MET A 561 -3.43 -18.62 50.51
N GLY A 562 -2.88 -19.49 49.65
CA GLY A 562 -2.98 -20.94 49.93
C GLY A 562 -3.53 -21.90 48.85
N PRO A 563 -3.23 -23.23 48.93
CA PRO A 563 -3.03 -24.05 47.71
C PRO A 563 -3.65 -25.48 47.73
N ARG A 564 -3.26 -26.31 46.72
CA ARG A 564 -3.49 -27.78 46.47
C ARG A 564 -4.65 -28.07 45.48
N CYS A 565 -4.66 -29.14 44.67
CA CYS A 565 -4.05 -30.50 44.70
C CYS A 565 -3.35 -30.84 43.34
N LYS A 566 -2.39 -31.77 43.15
CA LYS A 566 -2.34 -33.27 43.28
C LYS A 566 -3.57 -33.98 42.65
N GLY A 567 -3.46 -35.02 41.80
CA GLY A 567 -2.34 -35.91 41.45
C GLY A 567 -2.52 -36.66 40.10
N PRO A 568 -1.85 -37.83 39.88
CA PRO A 568 -1.42 -38.31 38.54
C PRO A 568 -2.08 -39.62 38.04
N HIS A 569 -1.75 -40.04 36.81
CA HIS A 569 -1.69 -41.47 36.43
C HIS A 569 -0.68 -41.75 35.30
N ASP A 570 0.11 -42.83 35.48
CA ASP A 570 0.99 -43.45 34.47
C ASP A 570 0.21 -44.28 33.43
N MET A 571 0.82 -44.52 32.26
CA MET A 571 1.04 -45.87 31.71
C MET A 571 2.10 -45.83 30.57
N SER A 572 2.95 -46.86 30.52
CA SER A 572 4.03 -47.04 29.54
C SER A 572 3.74 -48.25 28.61
N PRO A 573 4.70 -48.95 27.95
CA PRO A 573 4.95 -48.79 26.52
C PRO A 573 4.85 -50.12 25.71
N GLU A 574 5.48 -50.13 24.52
CA GLU A 574 5.80 -51.27 23.61
C GLU A 574 4.77 -51.67 22.53
N CYS A 575 5.22 -51.62 21.27
CA CYS A 575 5.30 -52.79 20.38
C CYS A 575 6.02 -52.46 19.05
N MET A 576 6.64 -53.47 18.43
CA MET A 576 7.46 -53.33 17.21
C MET A 576 6.69 -53.55 15.90
N GLY A 577 7.27 -53.08 14.78
CA GLY A 577 7.44 -53.94 13.60
C GLY A 577 6.87 -53.44 12.26
N GLY A 578 7.47 -53.94 11.16
CA GLY A 578 6.86 -53.95 9.82
C GLY A 578 7.41 -52.94 8.81
N ARG A 579 8.42 -53.35 8.03
CA ARG A 579 8.56 -52.87 6.64
C ARG A 579 7.66 -53.70 5.75
N ASP A 580 7.08 -53.11 4.72
CA ASP A 580 7.10 -53.70 3.37
C ASP A 580 6.82 -52.65 2.29
N GLY A 581 7.36 -52.88 1.09
CA GLY A 581 7.31 -51.94 -0.02
C GLY A 581 6.25 -52.28 -1.07
N MET A 582 5.72 -51.27 -1.75
CA MET A 582 4.97 -51.45 -3.00
C MET A 582 5.52 -50.56 -4.11
N HIS A 583 5.66 -51.16 -5.29
CA HIS A 583 5.98 -50.45 -6.53
C HIS A 583 4.73 -49.75 -7.09
N PRO A 584 4.85 -48.57 -7.74
CA PRO A 584 3.73 -47.93 -8.42
C PRO A 584 3.41 -48.66 -9.74
N ALA A 585 2.14 -49.02 -9.92
CA ALA A 585 1.64 -49.57 -11.18
C ALA A 585 1.54 -48.49 -12.27
N VAL A 586 1.92 -48.84 -13.50
CA VAL A 586 1.78 -47.97 -14.68
C VAL A 586 0.41 -48.19 -15.31
N ILE A 587 -0.46 -47.19 -15.23
CA ILE A 587 -1.75 -47.19 -15.93
C ILE A 587 -1.55 -46.60 -17.33
N VAL A 588 -1.75 -47.42 -18.35
CA VAL A 588 -1.77 -47.00 -19.76
C VAL A 588 -3.18 -46.59 -20.13
N VAL A 589 -3.39 -45.31 -20.46
CA VAL A 589 -4.68 -44.78 -20.94
C VAL A 589 -4.65 -44.71 -22.47
N PRO A 590 -5.60 -45.34 -23.20
CA PRO A 590 -5.68 -45.20 -24.65
C PRO A 590 -6.23 -43.82 -25.05
N PRO A 591 -5.81 -43.24 -26.18
CA PRO A 591 -6.32 -41.95 -26.64
C PRO A 591 -7.79 -42.07 -27.11
N MET A 592 -8.67 -41.22 -26.58
CA MET A 592 -10.03 -41.10 -27.08
C MET A 592 -10.05 -40.38 -28.43
N VAL A 593 -10.72 -40.99 -29.41
CA VAL A 593 -10.97 -40.40 -30.74
C VAL A 593 -12.18 -39.47 -30.63
N VAL A 594 -12.00 -38.19 -30.97
CA VAL A 594 -13.10 -37.22 -31.10
C VAL A 594 -13.45 -37.07 -32.60
N PRO A 595 -14.66 -37.45 -33.04
CA PRO A 595 -15.09 -37.20 -34.41
C PRO A 595 -15.57 -35.75 -34.59
N GLY A 596 -15.19 -35.08 -35.67
CA GLY A 596 -15.86 -33.84 -36.10
C GLY A 596 -15.02 -32.59 -36.41
N MET A 597 -13.70 -32.67 -36.57
CA MET A 597 -12.93 -31.56 -37.14
C MET A 597 -12.53 -31.83 -38.60
N MET A 598 -13.00 -30.98 -39.51
CA MET A 598 -12.50 -30.94 -40.89
C MET A 598 -11.05 -30.44 -40.91
N PRO A 599 -10.19 -30.95 -41.80
CA PRO A 599 -8.79 -30.51 -41.86
C PRO A 599 -8.69 -29.10 -42.43
N VAL A 600 -8.17 -28.17 -41.63
CA VAL A 600 -7.64 -26.89 -42.13
C VAL A 600 -6.38 -27.20 -42.93
N VAL A 601 -6.42 -26.96 -44.25
CA VAL A 601 -5.27 -27.11 -45.14
C VAL A 601 -4.25 -26.02 -44.82
N VAL A 602 -3.15 -26.41 -44.16
CA VAL A 602 -1.98 -25.54 -43.98
C VAL A 602 -1.15 -25.59 -45.27
N PRO A 603 -0.99 -24.49 -46.01
CA PRO A 603 -0.12 -24.47 -47.19
C PRO A 603 1.34 -24.63 -46.75
N GLY A 604 2.02 -25.63 -47.32
CA GLY A 604 3.43 -25.89 -47.05
C GLY A 604 4.35 -24.77 -47.56
N PRO A 605 5.59 -24.67 -47.04
CA PRO A 605 6.54 -23.63 -47.45
C PRO A 605 6.98 -23.83 -48.91
N GLY A 606 6.52 -22.95 -49.80
CA GLY A 606 6.95 -22.92 -51.19
C GLY A 606 8.45 -22.59 -51.35
N PRO A 607 9.06 -22.94 -52.49
CA PRO A 607 10.48 -22.75 -52.73
C PRO A 607 10.87 -21.27 -52.71
N ARG A 608 11.93 -20.94 -51.96
CA ARG A 608 12.47 -19.57 -51.89
C ARG A 608 13.15 -19.19 -53.21
N VAL A 609 12.45 -18.44 -54.04
CA VAL A 609 13.06 -17.71 -55.17
C VAL A 609 14.05 -16.69 -54.61
N ARG A 610 15.33 -16.80 -54.98
CA ARG A 610 16.33 -15.78 -54.67
C ARG A 610 16.11 -14.56 -55.58
N GLY A 611 15.60 -13.47 -55.00
CA GLY A 611 15.67 -12.16 -55.65
C GLY A 611 17.13 -11.69 -55.80
N PRO A 612 17.42 -10.76 -56.73
CA PRO A 612 18.77 -10.23 -56.94
C PRO A 612 19.29 -9.53 -55.67
N GLN A 613 20.59 -9.68 -55.39
CA GLN A 613 21.24 -8.99 -54.27
C GLN A 613 21.17 -7.46 -54.47
N PRO A 614 20.87 -6.68 -53.43
CA PRO A 614 21.03 -5.23 -53.50
C PRO A 614 22.52 -4.89 -53.68
N ALA A 615 22.80 -3.90 -54.53
CA ALA A 615 24.16 -3.40 -54.74
C ALA A 615 24.76 -2.85 -53.42
N PRO A 616 26.07 -3.01 -53.18
CA PRO A 616 26.71 -2.46 -51.98
C PRO A 616 26.59 -0.93 -51.96
N ALA A 617 26.26 -0.39 -50.79
CA ALA A 617 26.22 1.05 -50.58
C ALA A 617 27.64 1.65 -50.75
N PRO A 618 27.77 2.85 -51.35
CA PRO A 618 29.08 3.49 -51.52
C PRO A 618 29.67 3.87 -50.15
N GLU A 619 30.98 3.62 -50.00
CA GLU A 619 31.72 3.95 -48.79
C GLU A 619 31.73 5.47 -48.54
N PRO A 620 31.59 5.94 -47.28
CA PRO A 620 31.69 7.35 -46.96
C PRO A 620 33.12 7.86 -47.20
N PRO A 621 33.31 9.07 -47.76
CA PRO A 621 34.63 9.59 -48.09
C PRO A 621 35.48 9.79 -46.83
N MET A 622 36.65 9.16 -46.78
CA MET A 622 37.59 9.31 -45.67
C MET A 622 38.04 10.76 -45.51
N ALA A 623 37.78 11.34 -44.33
CA ALA A 623 38.25 12.67 -43.97
C ALA A 623 39.78 12.70 -43.92
N ARG A 624 40.41 13.36 -44.90
CA ARG A 624 41.86 13.63 -44.85
C ARG A 624 42.16 14.59 -43.71
N HIS A 625 42.91 14.14 -42.71
CA HIS A 625 43.58 15.03 -41.78
C HIS A 625 44.49 15.99 -42.55
N LYS A 626 44.18 17.29 -42.50
CA LYS A 626 45.20 18.31 -42.71
C LYS A 626 46.08 18.37 -41.46
N ARG A 627 47.38 18.15 -41.63
CA ARG A 627 48.41 18.67 -40.74
C ARG A 627 48.75 20.11 -41.16
N ASP A 628 49.57 20.75 -40.32
CA ASP A 628 50.31 21.99 -40.57
C ASP A 628 49.49 23.29 -40.46
N MET A 629 49.34 23.79 -39.23
CA MET A 629 50.21 24.84 -38.67
C MET A 629 50.28 24.71 -37.14
#